data_AF-A0A528D5T9-F1
#
_entry.id   AF-A0A528D5T9-F1
#
_cell.length_a   1.000
_cell.length_b   1.000
_cell.length_c   1.000
_cell.angle_alpha   90.00
_cell.angle_beta   90.00
_cell.angle_gamma   90.00
#
_symmetry.space_group_name_H-M   'P 1'
#
loop_
_entity.id
_entity.type
_entity.pdbx_description
1 polymer ?
#
loop_
_entity_poly.entity_id
_entity_poly.type
_entity_poly.pdbx_seq_one_letter_code
_entity_poly.pdbx_strand_id
1 'polypeptide(L)' 'GTPTEIEVAGYNGHKPMIVSLPLSEVKRLTGIEVPKEEALGILTRLGFEPQGSSDVVKVTVPSWRPDIDG' A
#
# COMPACT_ATOMS: atom_id res chain seq x y z
N GLY A 1 -15.63 -15.09 -34.74
CA GLY A 1 -16.12 -14.21 -33.67
C GLY A 1 -15.05 -13.19 -33.38
N THR A 2 -15.40 -11.91 -33.46
CA THR A 2 -14.47 -10.80 -33.19
C THR A 2 -14.34 -10.64 -31.67
N PRO A 3 -13.14 -10.48 -31.09
CA PRO A 3 -13.01 -10.18 -29.67
C PRO A 3 -13.63 -8.80 -29.40
N THR A 4 -14.57 -8.74 -28.46
CA THR A 4 -15.16 -7.48 -27.99
C THR A 4 -14.13 -6.76 -27.13
N GLU A 5 -13.89 -5.50 -27.48
CA GLU A 5 -13.15 -4.53 -26.70
C GLU A 5 -13.83 -4.38 -25.33
N ILE A 6 -13.08 -4.55 -24.24
CA ILE A 6 -13.60 -4.39 -22.89
C ILE A 6 -13.80 -2.89 -22.66
N GLU A 7 -15.01 -2.42 -22.94
CA GLU A 7 -15.46 -1.08 -22.59
C GLU A 7 -15.56 -1.01 -21.06
N VAL A 8 -14.55 -0.43 -20.40
CA VAL A 8 -14.59 -0.15 -18.96
C VAL A 8 -15.51 1.04 -18.73
N ALA A 9 -16.82 0.79 -18.78
CA ALA A 9 -17.84 1.73 -18.36
C ALA A 9 -17.68 1.98 -16.85
N GLY A 10 -17.20 3.17 -16.48
CA GLY A 10 -17.21 3.66 -15.10
C GLY A 10 -15.85 3.83 -14.41
N TYR A 11 -14.79 4.21 -15.13
CA TYR A 11 -13.51 4.58 -14.50
C TYR A 11 -13.62 5.95 -13.78
N ASN A 12 -14.34 5.99 -12.65
CA ASN A 12 -14.09 6.99 -11.63
C ASN A 12 -12.70 6.67 -11.07
N GLY A 13 -11.67 7.31 -11.62
CA GLY A 13 -10.27 7.06 -11.29
C GLY A 13 -10.11 6.80 -9.80
N HIS A 14 -9.73 5.57 -9.45
CA HIS A 14 -9.68 5.13 -8.07
C HIS A 14 -8.80 6.11 -7.30
N LYS A 15 -9.37 6.90 -6.39
CA LYS A 15 -8.58 7.83 -5.60
C LYS A 15 -7.66 6.98 -4.72
N PRO A 16 -6.33 7.09 -4.85
CA PRO A 16 -5.42 6.26 -4.08
C PRO A 16 -5.62 6.56 -2.60
N MET A 17 -5.89 5.52 -1.82
CA MET A 17 -5.96 5.64 -0.37
C MET A 17 -4.54 5.75 0.17
N ILE A 18 -4.30 6.70 1.07
CA ILE A 18 -3.00 6.93 1.70
C ILE A 18 -3.17 6.72 3.20
N VAL A 19 -2.39 5.80 3.77
CA VAL A 19 -2.39 5.48 5.20
C VAL A 19 -1.08 5.95 5.83
N SER A 20 -1.12 6.39 7.09
CA SER A 20 0.10 6.71 7.86
C SER A 20 0.49 5.51 8.72
N LEU A 21 1.68 4.96 8.48
CA LEU A 21 2.21 3.79 9.17
C LEU A 21 3.44 4.18 10.01
N PRO A 22 3.33 4.24 11.35
CA PRO A 22 4.50 4.33 12.22
C PRO A 22 5.23 2.99 12.26
N LEU A 23 6.50 2.96 11.85
CA LEU A 23 7.28 1.71 11.80
C LEU A 23 7.50 1.08 13.18
N SER A 24 7.43 1.89 14.25
CA SER A 24 7.47 1.42 15.64
C SER A 24 6.30 0.47 15.97
N GLU A 25 5.17 0.60 15.29
CA GLU A 25 3.99 -0.25 15.51
C GLU A 25 4.27 -1.70 15.12
N VAL A 26 5.15 -1.95 14.14
CA VAL A 26 5.55 -3.30 13.75
C VAL A 26 6.17 -4.04 14.94
N LYS A 27 7.15 -3.41 15.60
CA LYS A 27 7.80 -3.97 16.80
C LYS A 27 6.82 -4.06 17.98
N ARG A 28 5.97 -3.05 18.18
CA ARG A 28 4.99 -3.02 19.28
C ARG A 28 3.96 -4.15 19.19
N LEU A 29 3.46 -4.43 17.98
CA LEU A 29 2.37 -5.39 17.76
C LEU A 29 2.84 -6.82 17.54
N THR A 30 4.00 -7.00 16.89
CA THR A 30 4.51 -8.34 16.54
C THR A 30 5.67 -8.79 17.43
N GLY A 31 6.30 -7.87 18.17
CA GLY A 31 7.55 -8.11 18.89
C GLY A 31 8.78 -8.22 17.98
N ILE A 32 8.62 -8.10 16.66
CA ILE A 32 9.69 -8.28 15.68
C ILE A 32 10.31 -6.93 15.35
N GLU A 33 11.63 -6.86 15.48
CA GLU A 33 12.41 -5.72 15.03
C GLU A 33 12.74 -5.88 13.55
N VAL A 34 12.12 -5.03 12.73
CA VAL A 34 12.35 -4.99 11.28
C VAL A 34 13.11 -3.71 10.97
N PRO A 35 14.31 -3.80 10.36
CA PRO A 35 15.02 -2.63 9.88
C PRO A 35 14.14 -1.82 8.92
N LYS A 36 14.24 -0.51 8.97
CA LYS A 36 13.40 0.40 8.16
C LYS A 36 13.44 0.08 6.68
N GLU A 37 14.63 -0.12 6.13
CA GLU A 37 14.83 -0.45 4.72
C GLU A 37 14.12 -1.74 4.34
N GLU A 38 14.15 -2.75 5.21
CA GLU A 38 13.46 -4.02 5.01
C GLU A 38 11.94 -3.84 5.05
N ALA A 39 11.42 -3.06 6.02
CA ALA A 39 9.98 -2.77 6.11
C ALA A 39 9.46 -2.06 4.84
N LEU A 40 10.20 -1.06 4.34
CA LEU A 40 9.89 -0.36 3.10
C LEU A 40 9.99 -1.28 1.87
N GLY A 41 10.99 -2.17 1.85
CA GLY A 41 11.17 -3.17 0.80
C GLY A 41 10.00 -4.17 0.76
N ILE A 42 9.53 -4.63 1.92
CA ILE A 42 8.37 -5.50 2.03
C ILE A 42 7.11 -4.81 1.50
N LEU A 43 6.84 -3.56 1.93
CA LEU A 43 5.68 -2.79 1.46
C LEU A 43 5.70 -2.63 -0.07
N THR A 44 6.85 -2.26 -0.62
CA THR A 44 7.05 -2.14 -2.08
C THR A 44 6.77 -3.46 -2.79
N ARG A 45 7.29 -4.59 -2.28
CA ARG A 45 7.07 -5.93 -2.85
C ARG A 45 5.61 -6.38 -2.79
N LEU A 46 4.86 -5.90 -1.79
CA LEU A 46 3.42 -6.15 -1.66
C LEU A 46 2.56 -5.22 -2.53
N GLY A 47 3.19 -4.31 -3.29
CA GLY A 47 2.52 -3.37 -4.18
C GLY A 47 2.04 -2.07 -3.52
N PHE A 48 2.47 -1.81 -2.29
CA PHE A 48 2.27 -0.52 -1.65
C PHE A 48 3.36 0.46 -2.07
N GLU A 49 3.05 1.75 -2.03
CA GLU A 49 4.03 2.80 -2.35
C GLU A 49 4.33 3.63 -1.09
N PRO A 50 5.35 3.27 -0.31
CA PRO A 50 5.78 4.08 0.82
C PRO A 50 6.44 5.38 0.37
N GLN A 51 6.05 6.48 0.99
CA GLN A 51 6.54 7.83 0.74
C GLN A 51 7.25 8.36 1.98
N GLY A 52 8.50 8.76 1.76
CA GLY A 52 9.34 9.36 2.79
C GLY A 52 10.14 8.34 3.61
N SER A 53 11.09 8.88 4.36
CA SER A 53 12.03 8.13 5.19
C SER A 53 11.96 8.61 6.65
N SER A 54 10.80 9.04 7.12
CA SER A 54 10.52 9.33 8.54
C SER A 54 10.11 8.06 9.31
N ASP A 55 9.99 8.14 10.63
CA ASP A 55 9.54 7.02 11.46
C ASP A 55 8.06 6.70 11.27
N VAL A 56 7.30 7.70 10.81
CA VAL A 56 5.95 7.54 10.27
C VAL A 56 6.02 7.69 8.76
N VAL A 57 5.64 6.64 8.03
CA VAL A 57 5.70 6.56 6.57
C VAL A 57 4.28 6.70 6.03
N LYS A 58 4.09 7.52 5.00
CA LYS A 58 2.81 7.55 4.28
C LYS A 58 2.84 6.47 3.22
N VAL A 59 1.81 5.65 3.12
CA VAL A 59 1.81 4.49 2.23
C VAL A 59 0.57 4.54 1.34
N THR A 60 0.77 4.55 0.03
CA THR A 60 -0.33 4.39 -0.94
C THR A 60 -0.76 2.93 -0.97
N VAL A 61 -2.07 2.69 -0.82
CA VAL A 61 -2.69 1.37 -0.88
C VAL A 61 -2.99 1.02 -2.35
N PRO A 62 -2.60 -0.18 -2.83
CA PRO A 62 -2.95 -0.61 -4.18
C PRO A 62 -4.45 -0.88 -4.31
N SER A 63 -5.01 -0.62 -5.50
CA SER A 63 -6.47 -0.69 -5.75
C SER A 63 -7.08 -2.08 -5.55
N TRP A 64 -6.29 -3.15 -5.63
CA TRP A 64 -6.73 -4.53 -5.40
C TRP A 64 -6.74 -4.96 -3.92
N ARG A 65 -6.37 -4.06 -2.99
CA ARG A 65 -6.43 -4.28 -1.54
C ARG A 65 -7.57 -3.46 -0.91
N PRO A 66 -8.86 -3.76 -1.22
CA PRO A 66 -9.99 -3.09 -0.58
C PRO A 66 -10.15 -3.49 0.88
N ASP A 67 -9.37 -4.47 1.36
CA ASP A 67 -9.33 -4.97 2.74
C ASP A 67 -8.47 -4.13 3.69
N ILE A 68 -7.83 -3.07 3.19
CA ILE A 68 -7.02 -2.16 4.01
C ILE A 68 -7.83 -0.90 4.31
N ASP A 69 -8.09 -0.69 5.61
CA ASP A 69 -8.62 0.54 6.17
C ASP A 69 -7.50 1.41 6.79
N GLY A 70 -7.80 2.67 7.08
CA GLY A 70 -6.84 3.69 7.52
C GLY A 70 -7.38 4.56 8.63
#